data_AF-E3QUU3-F1
#
_entry.id   AF-E3QUU3-F1
#
_cell.length_a   1.000
_cell.length_b   1.000
_cell.length_c   1.000
_cell.angle_alpha   90.00
_cell.angle_beta   90.00
_cell.angle_gamma   90.00
#
_symmetry.space_group_name_H-M   'P 1'
#
loop_
_entity.id
_entity.type
_entity.pdbx_description
1 polymer ?
#
loop_
_entity_poly.entity_id
_entity_poly.type
_entity_poly.pdbx_seq_one_letter_code
_entity_poly.pdbx_strand_id
1 'polypeptide(L)'
;MGLCKFLLAILPIGLAADLYVAPTGFDSAAGTFAAPLKLIQIAVDKAAAGDTIYLRAGNYSPTTNIQITKSGTVANTCTLTAYNNETVAIDGEDSPGAPLTIINGPYGVYLRDGSNNLFESIVAHDNYETDFQMQGTLSNNQVVYLDSYGNRDPRKNGESADGYAYKEGSGIGNILNGARP
;
A
#
# COMPACT_ATOMS: atom_id res chain seq x y z
N MET A 1 42.36 20.38 -31.45
CA MET A 1 41.27 19.39 -31.61
C MET A 1 41.07 18.70 -30.27
N GLY A 2 40.12 19.18 -29.47
CA GLY A 2 39.87 18.67 -28.11
C GLY A 2 38.98 17.43 -28.15
N LEU A 3 39.43 16.34 -27.55
CA LEU A 3 38.70 15.08 -27.47
C LEU A 3 37.53 15.23 -26.47
N CYS A 4 36.30 15.28 -26.98
CA CYS A 4 35.09 15.24 -26.17
C CYS A 4 34.96 13.84 -25.55
N LYS A 5 35.22 13.71 -24.24
CA LYS A 5 35.02 12.46 -23.49
C LYS A 5 33.53 12.29 -23.20
N PHE A 6 32.85 11.43 -23.95
CA PHE A 6 31.54 10.91 -23.56
C PHE A 6 31.74 9.89 -22.42
N LEU A 7 31.29 10.24 -21.22
CA LEU A 7 31.15 9.28 -20.12
C LEU A 7 29.85 8.51 -20.34
N LEU A 8 29.95 7.26 -20.78
CA LEU A 8 28.80 6.36 -20.87
C LEU A 8 28.50 5.87 -19.45
N ALA A 9 27.52 6.47 -18.78
CA ALA A 9 26.99 5.93 -17.53
C ALA A 9 26.17 4.68 -17.85
N ILE A 10 26.70 3.50 -17.54
CA ILE A 10 25.91 2.27 -17.52
C ILE A 10 25.04 2.37 -16.26
N LEU A 11 23.81 2.85 -16.42
CA LEU A 11 22.81 2.75 -15.37
C LEU A 11 22.53 1.25 -15.14
N PRO A 12 22.62 0.74 -13.90
CA PRO A 12 22.23 -0.63 -13.63
C PRO A 12 20.77 -0.79 -14.05
N ILE A 13 20.52 -1.70 -14.99
CA ILE A 13 19.18 -2.20 -15.26
C ILE A 13 18.83 -3.03 -14.02
N GLY A 14 18.17 -2.42 -13.05
CA GLY A 14 17.62 -3.14 -11.91
C GLY A 14 16.59 -4.14 -12.44
N LEU A 15 16.87 -5.43 -12.30
CA LEU A 15 15.84 -6.45 -12.50
C LEU A 15 14.82 -6.29 -11.38
N ALA A 16 13.54 -6.27 -11.74
CA ALA A 16 12.44 -6.32 -10.77
C ALA A 16 12.63 -7.52 -9.84
N ALA A 17 12.66 -7.26 -8.54
CA ALA A 17 12.79 -8.28 -7.50
C ALA A 17 11.45 -8.61 -6.86
N ASP A 18 11.30 -9.87 -6.47
CA ASP A 18 10.21 -10.33 -5.61
C ASP A 18 10.68 -10.32 -4.15
N LEU A 19 9.99 -9.54 -3.31
CA LEU A 19 10.20 -9.48 -1.88
C LEU A 19 9.04 -10.16 -1.16
N TYR A 20 9.34 -11.11 -0.28
CA TYR A 20 8.34 -11.84 0.49
C TYR A 20 8.33 -11.38 1.93
N VAL A 21 7.13 -11.14 2.46
CA VAL A 21 6.90 -10.77 3.86
C VAL A 21 5.96 -11.79 4.48
N ALA A 22 6.22 -12.24 5.70
CA ALA A 22 5.35 -13.17 6.44
C ALA A 22 5.33 -12.83 7.93
N PRO A 23 4.22 -13.04 8.65
CA PRO A 23 4.16 -12.78 10.09
C PRO A 23 5.20 -13.58 10.90
N THR A 24 5.57 -14.77 10.41
CA THR A 24 6.60 -15.66 10.99
C THR A 24 8.01 -15.40 10.46
N GLY A 25 8.22 -14.35 9.66
CA GLY A 25 9.51 -13.97 9.10
C GLY A 25 10.45 -13.33 10.13
N PHE A 26 11.59 -12.81 9.64
CA PHE A 26 12.56 -12.06 10.45
C PHE A 26 12.94 -10.73 9.78
N ASP A 27 13.19 -9.70 10.58
CA ASP A 27 13.56 -8.35 10.09
C ASP A 27 14.88 -8.36 9.33
N SER A 28 15.82 -9.20 9.75
CA SER A 28 17.13 -9.37 9.12
C SER A 28 17.14 -10.35 7.93
N ALA A 29 15.99 -10.93 7.58
CA ALA A 29 15.92 -11.89 6.50
C ALA A 29 16.18 -11.26 5.13
N ALA A 30 16.53 -12.10 4.16
CA ALA A 30 16.81 -11.66 2.80
C ALA A 30 15.57 -11.08 2.10
N GLY A 31 14.36 -11.52 2.48
CA GLY A 31 13.12 -11.19 1.78
C GLY A 31 12.82 -12.14 0.63
N THR A 32 13.38 -13.35 0.64
CA THR A 32 13.07 -14.39 -0.34
C THR A 32 11.90 -15.25 0.14
N PHE A 33 11.32 -16.05 -0.75
CA PHE A 33 10.24 -16.97 -0.37
C PHE A 33 10.60 -17.89 0.80
N ALA A 34 11.84 -18.38 0.86
CA ALA A 34 12.34 -19.27 1.91
C ALA A 34 12.81 -18.53 3.18
N ALA A 35 13.10 -17.23 3.08
CA ALA A 35 13.53 -16.39 4.18
C ALA A 35 12.80 -15.03 4.11
N PRO A 36 11.49 -15.01 4.42
CA PRO A 36 10.66 -13.81 4.29
C PRO A 36 11.00 -12.78 5.37
N LEU A 37 10.82 -11.51 5.03
CA LEU A 37 10.85 -10.40 5.96
C LEU A 37 9.67 -10.50 6.92
N LYS A 38 9.82 -9.96 8.14
CA LYS A 38 8.70 -9.89 9.10
C LYS A 38 7.84 -8.65 8.88
N LEU A 39 8.46 -7.48 8.86
CA LEU A 39 7.75 -6.20 8.76
C LEU A 39 7.54 -5.77 7.31
N ILE A 40 6.32 -5.35 7.00
CA ILE A 40 5.96 -4.78 5.68
C ILE A 40 6.82 -3.55 5.40
N GLN A 41 7.04 -2.69 6.40
CA GLN A 41 7.87 -1.49 6.24
C GLN A 41 9.29 -1.80 5.77
N ILE A 42 9.91 -2.89 6.24
CA ILE A 42 11.26 -3.28 5.80
C ILE A 42 11.27 -3.67 4.32
N ALA A 43 10.22 -4.34 3.85
CA ALA A 43 10.09 -4.67 2.43
C ALA A 43 9.89 -3.41 1.58
N VAL A 44 9.06 -2.47 2.05
CA VAL A 44 8.84 -1.17 1.41
C VAL A 44 10.14 -0.38 1.31
N ASP A 45 10.93 -0.34 2.38
CA ASP A 45 12.20 0.41 2.40
C ASP A 45 13.24 -0.20 1.45
N LYS A 46 13.24 -1.54 1.29
CA LYS A 46 14.11 -2.28 0.38
C LYS A 46 13.69 -2.19 -1.09
N ALA A 47 12.39 -2.04 -1.36
CA ALA A 47 11.86 -2.07 -2.73
C ALA A 47 12.41 -0.93 -3.60
N ALA A 48 12.74 -1.28 -4.84
CA ALA A 48 13.07 -0.38 -5.93
C ALA A 48 11.93 -0.34 -6.96
N ALA A 49 12.04 0.59 -7.93
CA ALA A 49 11.08 0.73 -9.01
C ALA A 49 10.97 -0.59 -9.81
N GLY A 50 9.77 -1.16 -9.88
CA GLY A 50 9.50 -2.42 -10.57
C GLY A 50 9.37 -3.63 -9.64
N ASP A 51 9.77 -3.52 -8.38
CA ASP A 51 9.72 -4.64 -7.44
C ASP A 51 8.28 -4.98 -7.02
N THR A 52 8.07 -6.26 -6.70
CA THR A 52 6.80 -6.75 -6.13
C THR A 52 7.01 -7.23 -4.71
N ILE A 53 6.24 -6.69 -3.77
CA ILE A 53 6.16 -7.14 -2.38
C ILE A 53 4.96 -8.08 -2.25
N TYR A 54 5.25 -9.35 -1.98
CA TYR A 54 4.28 -10.40 -1.71
C TYR A 54 4.07 -10.57 -0.20
N LEU A 55 2.85 -10.33 0.25
CA LEU A 55 2.40 -10.63 1.61
C LEU A 55 1.93 -12.09 1.68
N ARG A 56 2.53 -12.88 2.57
CA ARG A 56 2.14 -14.25 2.85
C ARG A 56 0.93 -14.29 3.79
N ALA A 57 0.20 -15.40 3.79
CA ALA A 57 -0.96 -15.60 4.62
C ALA A 57 -0.70 -15.26 6.10
N GLY A 58 -1.65 -14.56 6.71
CA GLY A 58 -1.69 -14.31 8.16
C GLY A 58 -1.98 -12.87 8.56
N ASN A 59 -1.90 -12.64 9.87
CA ASN A 59 -2.13 -11.34 10.48
C ASN A 59 -0.84 -10.55 10.63
N TYR A 60 -0.86 -9.31 10.18
CA TYR A 60 0.22 -8.34 10.31
C TYR A 60 -0.24 -7.25 11.26
N SER A 61 0.44 -7.11 12.40
CA SER A 61 0.03 -6.19 13.46
C SER A 61 1.01 -5.01 13.59
N PRO A 62 1.02 -4.06 12.64
CA PRO A 62 1.95 -2.94 12.68
C PRO A 62 1.62 -2.00 13.85
N THR A 63 2.63 -1.67 14.66
CA THR A 63 2.49 -0.71 15.78
C THR A 63 2.60 0.75 15.33
N THR A 64 2.93 0.97 14.05
CA THR A 64 3.05 2.29 13.40
C THR A 64 2.57 2.18 11.96
N ASN A 65 2.09 3.28 11.39
CA ASN A 65 1.66 3.33 9.99
C ASN A 65 2.73 2.81 9.02
N ILE A 66 2.31 1.99 8.06
CA ILE A 66 3.12 1.59 6.91
C ILE A 66 3.20 2.77 5.94
N GLN A 67 4.41 3.30 5.74
CA GLN A 67 4.67 4.47 4.90
C GLN A 67 5.15 4.04 3.52
N ILE A 68 4.26 4.06 2.53
CA ILE A 68 4.59 3.83 1.12
C ILE A 68 5.08 5.14 0.51
N THR A 69 6.40 5.36 0.55
CA THR A 69 7.06 6.58 0.01
C THR A 69 7.90 6.32 -1.23
N LYS A 70 8.02 5.04 -1.63
CA LYS A 70 8.72 4.64 -2.85
C LYS A 70 7.78 4.76 -4.04
N SER A 71 8.29 5.32 -5.13
CA SER A 71 7.56 5.41 -6.40
C SER A 71 8.18 4.49 -7.42
N GLY A 72 7.31 3.75 -8.12
CA GLY A 72 7.68 3.14 -9.38
C GLY A 72 7.79 4.17 -10.51
N THR A 73 8.00 3.67 -11.72
CA THR A 73 7.82 4.43 -12.95
C THR A 73 6.70 3.82 -13.78
N VAL A 74 6.23 4.50 -14.82
CA VAL A 74 5.25 3.93 -15.76
C VAL A 74 5.75 2.63 -16.40
N ALA A 75 7.06 2.50 -16.62
CA ALA A 75 7.66 1.28 -17.17
C ALA A 75 7.90 0.20 -16.11
N ASN A 76 8.10 0.60 -14.85
CA ASN A 76 8.50 -0.26 -13.73
C ASN A 76 7.66 0.09 -12.49
N THR A 77 6.42 -0.38 -12.44
CA THR A 77 5.50 -0.16 -11.33
C THR A 77 5.91 -0.97 -10.11
N CYS A 78 5.89 -0.37 -8.92
CA CYS A 78 6.03 -1.11 -7.66
C CYS A 78 4.68 -1.70 -7.26
N THR A 79 4.68 -2.95 -6.81
CA THR A 79 3.44 -3.66 -6.43
C THR A 79 3.54 -4.14 -4.98
N LEU A 80 2.45 -4.01 -4.21
CA LEU A 80 2.27 -4.69 -2.93
C LEU A 80 0.97 -5.49 -3.02
N THR A 81 1.05 -6.80 -2.81
CA THR A 81 -0.10 -7.70 -3.02
C THR A 81 -0.01 -8.95 -2.16
N ALA A 82 -1.14 -9.61 -1.93
CA ALA A 82 -1.17 -10.93 -1.32
C ALA A 82 -0.58 -11.99 -2.27
N TYR A 83 0.23 -12.89 -1.74
CA TYR A 83 0.81 -13.99 -2.51
C TYR A 83 -0.25 -15.03 -2.87
N ASN A 84 -0.40 -15.39 -4.15
CA ASN A 84 -1.29 -16.49 -4.58
C ASN A 84 -2.72 -16.44 -4.00
N ASN A 85 -3.31 -15.25 -3.85
CA ASN A 85 -4.63 -15.05 -3.23
C ASN A 85 -4.72 -15.56 -1.78
N GLU A 86 -3.59 -15.66 -1.08
CA GLU A 86 -3.55 -15.95 0.35
C GLU A 86 -4.32 -14.88 1.16
N THR A 87 -4.92 -15.29 2.27
CA THR A 87 -5.65 -14.39 3.16
C THR A 87 -4.68 -13.58 4.02
N VAL A 88 -4.72 -12.26 3.88
CA VAL A 88 -3.82 -11.32 4.55
C VAL A 88 -4.66 -10.28 5.29
N ALA A 89 -4.38 -10.09 6.58
CA ALA A 89 -4.96 -9.05 7.38
C ALA A 89 -3.87 -8.10 7.87
N ILE A 90 -4.05 -6.80 7.65
CA ILE A 90 -3.23 -5.73 8.22
C ILE A 90 -4.08 -5.08 9.30
N ASP A 91 -3.69 -5.29 10.55
CA ASP A 91 -4.53 -5.01 11.70
C ASP A 91 -3.81 -4.15 12.73
N GLY A 92 -4.35 -2.97 13.03
CA GLY A 92 -3.80 -2.09 14.06
C GLY A 92 -3.91 -2.62 15.50
N GLU A 93 -4.73 -3.64 15.77
CA GLU A 93 -5.06 -4.16 17.11
C GLU A 93 -5.02 -5.71 17.28
N ASP A 94 -4.49 -6.46 16.31
CA ASP A 94 -4.23 -7.91 16.43
C ASP A 94 -5.46 -8.85 16.54
N SER A 95 -6.41 -8.74 15.61
CA SER A 95 -7.58 -9.59 15.36
C SER A 95 -7.45 -10.41 14.05
N PRO A 96 -8.13 -11.57 13.91
CA PRO A 96 -8.07 -12.39 12.69
C PRO A 96 -8.93 -11.80 11.53
N GLY A 97 -8.37 -11.68 10.32
CA GLY A 97 -9.03 -11.03 9.17
C GLY A 97 -9.33 -11.89 7.92
N ALA A 98 -9.94 -11.22 6.92
CA ALA A 98 -10.44 -11.74 5.64
C ALA A 98 -9.43 -11.43 4.47
N PRO A 99 -9.76 -11.58 3.16
CA PRO A 99 -8.84 -11.23 2.06
C PRO A 99 -8.36 -9.77 2.17
N LEU A 100 -7.13 -9.46 1.73
CA LEU A 100 -6.38 -8.20 2.01
C LEU A 100 -7.21 -7.15 2.77
N THR A 101 -7.31 -7.36 4.07
CA THR A 101 -8.19 -6.61 4.96
C THR A 101 -7.38 -5.60 5.75
N ILE A 102 -7.86 -4.37 5.86
CA ILE A 102 -7.25 -3.32 6.67
C ILE A 102 -8.24 -2.89 7.77
N ILE A 103 -7.89 -3.17 9.02
CA ILE A 103 -8.78 -2.99 10.19
C ILE A 103 -8.04 -2.32 11.36
N ASN A 104 -8.80 -1.70 12.26
CA ASN A 104 -8.31 -1.07 13.49
C ASN A 104 -7.21 -0.03 13.26
N GLY A 105 -7.14 0.54 12.06
CA GLY A 105 -6.25 1.63 11.70
C GLY A 105 -6.84 2.99 12.02
N PRO A 106 -6.01 4.05 12.17
CA PRO A 106 -6.53 5.41 12.21
C PRO A 106 -7.27 5.77 10.92
N TYR A 107 -6.82 5.25 9.78
CA TYR A 107 -7.48 5.18 8.47
C TYR A 107 -7.17 3.79 7.89
N GLY A 108 -7.95 3.28 6.94
CA GLY A 108 -7.56 2.09 6.18
C GLY A 108 -6.42 2.42 5.19
N VAL A 109 -6.70 3.30 4.24
CA VAL A 109 -5.72 3.87 3.31
C VAL A 109 -5.82 5.38 3.32
N TYR A 110 -4.67 6.06 3.42
CA TYR A 110 -4.56 7.51 3.34
C TYR A 110 -3.58 7.91 2.23
N LEU A 111 -4.10 8.43 1.12
CA LEU A 111 -3.31 8.93 0.00
C LEU A 111 -3.27 10.46 0.02
N ARG A 112 -2.06 11.03 0.09
CA ARG A 112 -1.82 12.46 0.04
C ARG A 112 -0.87 12.84 -1.08
N ASP A 113 -1.25 13.85 -1.87
CA ASP A 113 -0.43 14.41 -2.95
C ASP A 113 0.11 13.34 -3.95
N GLY A 114 -0.67 12.26 -4.14
CA GLY A 114 -0.28 11.09 -4.91
C GLY A 114 -0.84 11.05 -6.33
N SER A 115 -0.14 10.39 -7.25
CA SER A 115 -0.62 10.23 -8.61
C SER A 115 -0.29 8.85 -9.21
N ASN A 116 -1.11 8.43 -10.17
CA ASN A 116 -0.93 7.20 -10.95
C ASN A 116 -0.86 5.91 -10.10
N ASN A 117 -1.63 5.87 -9.01
CA ASN A 117 -1.76 4.69 -8.16
C ASN A 117 -3.00 3.86 -8.52
N LEU A 118 -2.90 2.53 -8.41
CA LEU A 118 -4.04 1.62 -8.47
C LEU A 118 -4.21 0.96 -7.11
N PHE A 119 -5.41 1.08 -6.55
CA PHE A 119 -5.86 0.38 -5.36
C PHE A 119 -6.99 -0.54 -5.79
N GLU A 120 -6.78 -1.85 -5.73
CA GLU A 120 -7.70 -2.83 -6.26
C GLU A 120 -8.04 -3.89 -5.21
N SER A 121 -9.33 -4.23 -5.10
CA SER A 121 -9.83 -5.33 -4.25
C SER A 121 -9.42 -5.20 -2.77
N ILE A 122 -9.50 -3.97 -2.24
CA ILE A 122 -9.24 -3.69 -0.83
C ILE A 122 -10.53 -3.84 -0.04
N VAL A 123 -10.45 -4.55 1.08
CA VAL A 123 -11.48 -4.54 2.11
C VAL A 123 -10.94 -3.73 3.27
N ALA A 124 -11.57 -2.60 3.59
CA ALA A 124 -11.25 -1.82 4.77
C ALA A 124 -12.51 -1.76 5.64
N HIS A 125 -12.40 -2.02 6.93
CA HIS A 125 -13.57 -1.93 7.80
C HIS A 125 -13.16 -1.71 9.25
N ASP A 126 -14.11 -1.33 10.10
CA ASP A 126 -13.91 -1.14 11.54
C ASP A 126 -12.70 -0.25 11.88
N ASN A 127 -12.30 0.65 10.97
CA ASN A 127 -11.23 1.62 11.20
C ASN A 127 -11.79 2.83 11.97
N TYR A 128 -10.89 3.57 12.63
CA TYR A 128 -11.27 4.70 13.49
C TYR A 128 -11.51 6.02 12.75
N GLU A 129 -11.39 6.06 11.43
CA GLU A 129 -11.79 7.21 10.58
C GLU A 129 -12.29 6.70 9.22
N THR A 130 -12.10 7.49 8.18
CA THR A 130 -12.40 7.14 6.81
C THR A 130 -11.58 5.92 6.37
N ASP A 131 -12.23 4.92 5.78
CA ASP A 131 -11.54 3.70 5.32
C ASP A 131 -10.59 4.00 4.16
N PHE A 132 -11.02 4.79 3.18
CA PHE A 132 -10.15 5.23 2.09
C PHE A 132 -10.20 6.75 1.92
N GLN A 133 -9.17 7.44 2.41
CA GLN A 133 -9.04 8.88 2.32
C GLN A 133 -8.05 9.32 1.24
N MET A 134 -8.50 10.23 0.38
CA MET A 134 -7.69 10.91 -0.62
C MET A 134 -7.71 12.42 -0.33
N GLN A 135 -6.52 13.04 -0.23
CA GLN A 135 -6.36 14.48 0.04
C GLN A 135 -5.20 15.12 -0.74
N GLY A 136 -5.28 16.44 -1.00
CA GLY A 136 -4.20 17.21 -1.63
C GLY A 136 -4.22 17.19 -3.16
N THR A 137 -3.06 17.29 -3.79
CA THR A 137 -2.90 17.33 -5.26
C THR A 137 -2.86 15.92 -5.84
N LEU A 138 -4.00 15.45 -6.35
CA LEU A 138 -4.22 14.05 -6.71
C LEU A 138 -4.53 13.91 -8.20
N SER A 139 -3.82 13.04 -8.91
CA SER A 139 -4.13 12.80 -10.33
C SER A 139 -4.01 11.34 -10.76
N ASN A 140 -4.91 10.91 -11.63
CA ASN A 140 -4.86 9.59 -12.28
C ASN A 140 -4.80 8.40 -11.29
N ASN A 141 -5.36 8.54 -10.09
CA ASN A 141 -5.46 7.42 -9.15
C ASN A 141 -6.74 6.63 -9.39
N GLN A 142 -6.67 5.31 -9.31
CA GLN A 142 -7.82 4.43 -9.47
C GLN A 142 -8.05 3.65 -8.18
N VAL A 143 -9.25 3.74 -7.65
CA VAL A 143 -9.74 2.92 -6.53
C VAL A 143 -10.84 2.03 -7.08
N VAL A 144 -10.57 0.74 -7.17
CA VAL A 144 -11.40 -0.23 -7.88
C VAL A 144 -11.75 -1.37 -6.95
N TYR A 145 -13.04 -1.71 -6.83
CA TYR A 145 -13.53 -2.79 -5.96
C TYR A 145 -13.11 -2.60 -4.49
N LEU A 146 -13.38 -1.42 -3.94
CA LEU A 146 -13.24 -1.14 -2.51
C LEU A 146 -14.50 -1.62 -1.77
N ASP A 147 -14.34 -2.49 -0.79
CA ASP A 147 -15.37 -2.77 0.21
C ASP A 147 -15.05 -1.99 1.47
N SER A 148 -16.00 -1.19 1.92
CA SER A 148 -15.86 -0.38 3.13
C SER A 148 -17.10 -0.49 4.00
N TYR A 149 -16.93 -0.71 5.30
CA TYR A 149 -18.05 -0.84 6.24
C TYR A 149 -17.59 -0.74 7.71
N GLY A 150 -18.51 -0.48 8.63
CA GLY A 150 -18.26 -0.58 10.08
C GLY A 150 -17.29 0.44 10.68
N ASN A 151 -16.64 1.26 9.86
CA ASN A 151 -15.70 2.27 10.30
C ASN A 151 -16.41 3.39 11.09
N ARG A 152 -15.77 3.84 12.16
CA ARG A 152 -16.38 4.73 13.14
C ARG A 152 -15.33 5.53 13.88
N ASP A 153 -15.43 6.86 13.86
CA ASP A 153 -14.57 7.72 14.66
C ASP A 153 -14.99 7.76 16.14
N PRO A 154 -14.28 7.07 17.06
CA PRO A 154 -14.64 7.07 18.47
C PRO A 154 -14.42 8.45 19.12
N ARG A 155 -13.63 9.34 18.50
CA ARG A 155 -13.32 10.68 19.04
C ARG A 155 -14.46 11.67 18.82
N LYS A 156 -15.32 11.43 17.83
CA LYS A 156 -16.46 12.29 17.47
C LYS A 156 -17.76 11.51 17.33
N ASN A 157 -18.00 10.56 18.22
CA ASN A 157 -19.23 9.75 18.29
C ASN A 157 -19.57 8.93 17.01
N GLY A 158 -18.65 8.82 16.06
CA GLY A 158 -18.80 8.11 14.80
C GLY A 158 -19.04 9.00 13.57
N GLU A 159 -19.06 10.33 13.71
CA GLU A 159 -19.57 11.22 12.65
C GLU A 159 -18.55 11.60 11.56
N SER A 160 -17.26 11.27 11.71
CA SER A 160 -16.20 11.69 10.76
C SER A 160 -15.64 10.56 9.88
N ALA A 161 -16.12 9.34 10.10
CA ALA A 161 -15.69 8.16 9.38
C ALA A 161 -16.58 7.92 8.14
N ASP A 162 -16.05 8.22 6.95
CA ASP A 162 -16.67 7.93 5.66
C ASP A 162 -16.13 6.59 5.10
N GLY A 163 -16.86 5.86 4.26
CA GLY A 163 -16.26 4.67 3.63
C GLY A 163 -15.18 5.01 2.59
N TYR A 164 -15.44 6.02 1.78
CA TYR A 164 -14.47 6.64 0.88
C TYR A 164 -14.65 8.15 0.92
N ALA A 165 -13.54 8.89 1.01
CA ALA A 165 -13.60 10.34 0.93
C ALA A 165 -12.46 10.92 0.10
N TYR A 166 -12.83 11.69 -0.92
CA TYR A 166 -11.94 12.63 -1.58
C TYR A 166 -12.23 14.03 -1.03
N LYS A 167 -11.37 14.50 -0.12
CA LYS A 167 -11.56 15.77 0.58
C LYS A 167 -10.35 16.68 0.44
N GLU A 168 -10.59 17.99 0.38
CA GLU A 168 -9.57 19.04 0.47
C GLU A 168 -8.38 18.89 -0.50
N GLY A 169 -8.54 19.34 -1.75
CA GLY A 169 -7.47 19.17 -2.73
C GLY A 169 -7.79 19.66 -4.13
N SER A 170 -6.93 19.26 -5.06
CA SER A 170 -7.06 19.54 -6.50
C SER A 170 -6.60 18.35 -7.33
N GLY A 171 -6.81 18.40 -8.64
CA GLY A 171 -6.32 17.43 -9.61
C GLY A 171 -7.44 16.67 -10.33
N ILE A 172 -7.06 15.84 -11.31
CA ILE A 172 -7.96 15.28 -12.31
C ILE A 172 -7.65 13.80 -12.59
N GLY A 173 -8.62 13.10 -13.18
CA GLY A 173 -8.44 11.71 -13.63
C GLY A 173 -8.46 10.67 -12.50
N ASN A 174 -8.84 11.07 -11.28
CA ASN A 174 -9.07 10.12 -10.20
C ASN A 174 -10.40 9.39 -10.41
N ILE A 175 -10.41 8.06 -10.27
CA ILE A 175 -11.57 7.21 -10.53
C ILE A 175 -11.86 6.36 -9.30
N LEU A 176 -13.11 6.35 -8.86
CA LEU A 176 -13.68 5.35 -7.96
C LEU A 176 -14.65 4.49 -8.77
N ASN A 177 -14.40 3.17 -8.82
CA ASN A 177 -15.23 2.26 -9.60
C ASN A 177 -15.50 0.95 -8.83
N GLY A 178 -16.75 0.51 -8.81
CA GLY A 178 -17.14 -0.75 -8.16
C GLY A 178 -16.97 -0.75 -6.63
N ALA A 179 -16.98 0.42 -5.99
CA ALA A 179 -16.91 0.53 -4.54
C ALA A 179 -18.25 0.22 -3.86
N ARG A 180 -18.19 -0.39 -2.68
CA ARG A 180 -19.30 -0.70 -1.77
C ARG A 180 -19.01 -0.12 -0.38
N PRO A 181 -19.17 1.20 -0.19
CA PRO A 181 -19.08 1.88 1.10
C PRO A 181 -20.38 1.79 1.92
#